data_AF-A0A929E627-F1
#
_entry.id   AF-A0A929E627-F1
#
_cell.length_a   1.000
_cell.length_b   1.000
_cell.length_c   1.000
_cell.angle_alpha   90.00
_cell.angle_beta   90.00
_cell.angle_gamma   90.00
#
_symmetry.space_group_name_H-M   'P 1'
#
loop_
_entity.id
_entity.type
_entity.pdbx_description
1 polymer ?
#
loop_
_entity_poly.entity_id
_entity_poly.type
_entity_poly.pdbx_seq_one_letter_code
_entity_poly.pdbx_strand_id
1 'polypeptide(L)'
;MKHIARSTLIISVFFGLEKILGFARQLMISRTFGRSQELDAFNAANNIPDMLFALISGGALAMALIPVLSEYLATKGRPQAWDLFSRIANLVFIVTLVFSILIAIFADQLVRWNIGIAPGFSPQQQALVADLMRLNLMATMLFSLSGLVIAGLQAN
;
A
#
# COMPACT_ATOMS: atom_id res chain seq x y z
N MET A 1 23.51 -13.63 -19.67
CA MET A 1 22.11 -13.76 -20.14
C MET A 1 21.36 -14.95 -19.52
N LYS A 2 21.92 -16.17 -19.43
CA LYS A 2 21.24 -17.36 -18.86
C LYS A 2 20.77 -17.21 -17.39
N HIS A 3 21.52 -16.49 -16.55
CA HIS A 3 21.13 -16.25 -15.15
C HIS A 3 19.93 -15.30 -15.01
N ILE A 4 19.91 -14.20 -15.76
CA ILE A 4 18.78 -13.24 -15.75
C ILE A 4 17.51 -13.94 -16.23
N ALA A 5 17.58 -14.69 -17.35
CA ALA A 5 16.44 -15.43 -17.88
C ALA A 5 15.87 -16.45 -16.88
N ARG A 6 16.73 -17.16 -16.13
CA ARG A 6 16.31 -18.12 -15.11
C ARG A 6 15.65 -17.42 -13.92
N SER A 7 16.22 -16.32 -13.44
CA SER A 7 15.65 -15.54 -12.33
C SER A 7 14.29 -14.93 -12.70
N THR A 8 14.19 -14.33 -13.90
CA THR A 8 12.93 -13.80 -14.42
C THR A 8 11.87 -14.90 -14.53
N LEU A 9 12.22 -16.09 -15.03
CA LEU A 9 11.28 -17.19 -15.16
C LEU A 9 10.77 -17.69 -13.81
N ILE A 10 11.66 -17.80 -12.82
CA ILE A 10 11.27 -18.16 -11.44
C ILE A 10 10.29 -17.12 -10.88
N ILE A 11 10.61 -15.82 -10.98
CA ILE A 11 9.75 -14.74 -10.50
C ILE A 11 8.38 -14.79 -11.19
N SER A 12 8.34 -14.94 -12.52
CA SER A 12 7.09 -15.01 -13.28
C SER A 12 6.22 -16.20 -12.87
N VAL A 13 6.82 -17.37 -12.61
CA VAL A 13 6.08 -18.56 -12.14
C VAL A 13 5.50 -18.32 -10.76
N PHE A 14 6.30 -17.81 -9.81
CA PHE A 14 5.82 -17.51 -8.46
C PHE A 14 4.73 -16.43 -8.46
N PHE A 15 4.88 -15.40 -9.30
CA PHE A 15 3.86 -14.36 -9.47
C PHE A 15 2.57 -14.91 -10.09
N GLY A 16 2.68 -15.81 -11.07
CA GLY A 16 1.52 -16.51 -11.63
C GLY A 16 0.79 -17.38 -10.59
N LEU A 17 1.54 -18.12 -9.78
CA LEU A 17 0.99 -18.93 -8.69
C LEU A 17 0.31 -18.07 -7.62
N GLU A 18 0.89 -16.92 -7.26
CA GLU A 18 0.28 -15.94 -6.35
C GLU A 18 -1.10 -15.49 -6.86
N LYS A 19 -1.22 -15.17 -8.16
CA LYS A 19 -2.50 -14.76 -8.76
C LYS A 19 -3.53 -15.89 -8.75
N ILE A 20 -3.13 -17.12 -9.04
CA ILE A 20 -4.03 -18.29 -9.01
C ILE A 20 -4.53 -18.54 -7.58
N LEU A 21 -3.65 -18.50 -6.59
CA LEU A 21 -4.02 -18.67 -5.19
C LEU A 21 -4.90 -17.53 -4.68
N GLY A 22 -4.61 -16.28 -5.07
CA GLY A 22 -5.44 -15.13 -4.78
C GLY A 22 -6.85 -15.27 -5.37
N PHE A 23 -6.96 -15.74 -6.60
CA PHE A 23 -8.25 -16.03 -7.23
C PHE A 23 -9.01 -17.16 -6.53
N ALA A 24 -8.32 -18.25 -6.18
CA ALA A 24 -8.91 -19.36 -5.42
C ALA A 24 -9.43 -18.89 -4.06
N ARG A 25 -8.66 -18.07 -3.34
CA ARG A 25 -9.11 -17.41 -2.10
C ARG A 25 -10.37 -16.59 -2.33
N GLN A 26 -10.42 -15.78 -3.40
CA GLN A 26 -11.58 -14.95 -3.73
C GLN A 26 -12.84 -15.81 -3.97
N LEU A 27 -12.69 -16.92 -4.69
CA LEU A 27 -13.78 -17.87 -4.94
C LEU A 27 -14.25 -18.56 -3.66
N MET A 28 -13.33 -18.98 -2.78
CA MET A 28 -13.69 -19.59 -1.50
C MET A 28 -14.45 -18.60 -0.63
N ILE A 29 -13.95 -17.37 -0.48
CA ILE A 29 -14.63 -16.31 0.27
C ILE A 29 -16.02 -16.04 -0.33
N SER A 30 -16.14 -15.90 -1.64
CA SER A 30 -17.42 -15.65 -2.31
C SER A 30 -18.42 -16.80 -2.13
N ARG A 31 -17.97 -18.05 -2.12
CA ARG A 31 -18.83 -19.24 -1.91
C ARG A 31 -19.23 -19.42 -0.45
N THR A 32 -18.34 -19.15 0.50
CA THR A 32 -18.58 -19.32 1.93
C THR A 32 -19.42 -18.18 2.50
N PHE A 33 -19.19 -16.95 2.06
CA PHE A 33 -19.84 -15.75 2.60
C PHE A 33 -20.96 -15.17 1.70
N GLY A 34 -21.11 -15.63 0.46
CA GLY A 34 -22.12 -15.10 -0.48
C GLY A 34 -21.91 -13.62 -0.83
N ARG A 35 -22.99 -12.86 -1.09
CA ARG A 35 -22.99 -11.38 -1.04
C ARG A 35 -22.93 -10.94 0.43
N SER A 36 -21.75 -11.07 1.05
CA SER A 36 -21.57 -10.60 2.41
C SER A 36 -21.40 -9.08 2.41
N GLN A 37 -22.39 -8.40 2.98
CA GLN A 37 -22.37 -6.96 3.21
C GLN A 37 -21.12 -6.51 3.99
N GLU A 38 -20.58 -7.39 4.85
CA GLU A 38 -19.37 -7.15 5.63
C GLU A 38 -18.10 -7.26 4.77
N LEU A 39 -18.06 -8.20 3.82
CA LEU A 39 -16.93 -8.35 2.90
C LEU A 39 -16.84 -7.16 1.95
N ASP A 40 -17.98 -6.69 1.44
CA ASP A 40 -18.04 -5.50 0.58
C ASP A 40 -17.59 -4.25 1.35
N ALA A 41 -18.00 -4.12 2.63
CA ALA A 41 -17.54 -3.07 3.52
C ALA A 41 -16.04 -3.14 3.80
N PHE A 42 -15.52 -4.35 4.08
CA PHE A 42 -14.09 -4.58 4.29
C PHE A 42 -13.27 -4.20 3.05
N ASN A 43 -13.68 -4.65 1.86
CA ASN A 43 -12.99 -4.32 0.62
C ASN A 43 -13.02 -2.81 0.34
N ALA A 44 -14.18 -2.16 0.52
CA ALA A 44 -14.30 -0.73 0.34
C ALA A 44 -13.42 0.07 1.32
N ALA A 45 -13.33 -0.37 2.57
CA ALA A 45 -12.52 0.25 3.62
C ALA A 45 -11.00 0.16 3.36
N ASN A 46 -10.55 -0.83 2.58
CA ASN A 46 -9.13 -1.00 2.23
C ASN A 46 -8.68 -0.08 1.08
N ASN A 47 -9.58 0.36 0.19
CA ASN A 47 -9.21 1.08 -1.02
C ASN A 47 -8.32 2.31 -0.80
N ILE A 48 -8.69 3.19 0.15
CA ILE A 48 -7.90 4.40 0.44
C ILE A 48 -6.56 4.06 1.13
N PRO A 49 -6.54 3.25 2.22
CA PRO A 49 -5.30 2.76 2.81
C PRO A 49 -4.35 2.12 1.79
N ASP A 50 -4.86 1.28 0.90
CA ASP A 50 -4.08 0.60 -0.13
C ASP A 50 -3.55 1.58 -1.17
N MET A 51 -4.33 2.60 -1.56
CA MET A 51 -3.86 3.65 -2.47
C MET A 51 -2.70 4.44 -1.87
N LEU A 52 -2.79 4.83 -0.60
CA LEU A 52 -1.69 5.50 0.11
C LEU A 52 -0.46 4.60 0.16
N PHE A 53 -0.64 3.34 0.57
CA PHE A 53 0.44 2.36 0.61
C PHE A 53 1.07 2.17 -0.77
N ALA A 54 0.29 2.07 -1.85
CA ALA A 54 0.79 1.90 -3.20
C ALA A 54 1.62 3.10 -3.68
N LEU A 55 1.20 4.32 -3.36
CA LEU A 55 1.90 5.55 -3.73
C LEU A 55 3.27 5.66 -3.05
N ILE A 56 3.35 5.22 -1.79
CA ILE A 56 4.53 5.38 -0.93
C ILE A 56 5.46 4.17 -1.00
N SER A 57 4.90 2.98 -0.80
CA SER A 57 5.59 1.69 -0.64
C SER A 57 5.53 0.85 -1.92
N GLY A 58 4.41 0.90 -2.64
CA GLY A 58 4.10 -0.01 -3.75
C GLY A 58 4.80 0.24 -5.09
N GLY A 59 5.66 1.27 -5.20
CA GLY A 59 6.61 1.31 -6.30
C GLY A 59 6.90 2.69 -6.88
N ALA A 60 5.98 3.66 -6.83
CA ALA A 60 6.24 4.96 -7.49
C ALA A 60 7.45 5.68 -6.88
N LEU A 61 7.45 5.79 -5.55
CA LEU A 61 8.56 6.39 -4.82
C LEU A 61 9.81 5.51 -4.86
N ALA A 62 9.67 4.19 -4.71
CA ALA A 62 10.80 3.25 -4.75
C ALA A 62 11.50 3.24 -6.12
N MET A 63 10.76 3.29 -7.24
CA MET A 63 11.30 3.36 -8.60
C MET A 63 12.14 4.61 -8.83
N ALA A 64 11.75 5.74 -8.24
CA ALA A 64 12.53 6.97 -8.30
C ALA A 64 13.71 6.96 -7.31
N LEU A 65 13.52 6.37 -6.13
CA LEU A 65 14.50 6.40 -5.04
C LEU A 65 15.71 5.50 -5.28
N ILE A 66 15.50 4.30 -5.83
CA ILE A 66 16.59 3.33 -6.08
C ILE A 66 17.71 3.94 -6.95
N PRO A 67 17.45 4.45 -8.16
CA PRO A 67 18.52 5.00 -9.01
C PRO A 67 19.21 6.21 -8.37
N VAL A 68 18.46 7.07 -7.67
CA VAL A 68 19.02 8.26 -7.00
C VAL A 68 19.92 7.86 -5.83
N LEU A 69 19.51 6.88 -5.01
CA LEU A 69 20.34 6.37 -3.92
C LEU A 69 21.59 5.67 -4.44
N SER A 70 21.46 4.84 -5.48
CA SER A 70 22.61 4.16 -6.08
C SER A 70 23.62 5.16 -6.67
N GLU A 71 23.15 6.26 -7.29
CA GLU A 71 24.03 7.34 -7.76
C GLU A 71 24.73 8.06 -6.58
N TYR A 72 24.00 8.36 -5.50
CA TYR A 72 24.58 8.98 -4.29
C TYR A 72 25.61 8.08 -3.61
N LEU A 73 25.33 6.77 -3.53
CA LEU A 73 26.26 5.75 -3.02
C LEU A 73 27.54 5.72 -3.86
N ALA A 74 27.43 5.77 -5.19
CA ALA A 74 28.57 5.72 -6.10
C ALA A 74 29.40 7.01 -6.13
N THR A 75 28.76 8.18 -6.05
CA THR A 75 29.42 9.48 -6.25
C THR A 75 29.84 10.15 -4.95
N LYS A 76 29.02 10.07 -3.90
CA LYS A 76 29.22 10.80 -2.64
C LYS A 76 29.58 9.87 -1.48
N GLY A 77 29.22 8.60 -1.58
CA GLY A 77 29.49 7.59 -0.58
C GLY A 77 28.32 7.36 0.37
N ARG A 78 28.50 6.37 1.24
CA ARG A 78 27.44 5.84 2.13
C ARG A 78 26.87 6.86 3.13
N PRO A 79 27.66 7.76 3.76
CA PRO A 79 27.11 8.72 4.72
C PRO A 79 26.11 9.70 4.09
N GLN A 80 26.41 10.25 2.91
CA GLN A 80 25.55 11.19 2.21
C GLN A 80 24.30 10.50 1.66
N ALA A 81 24.43 9.26 1.18
CA ALA A 81 23.28 8.47 0.75
C ALA A 81 22.32 8.17 1.92
N TRP A 82 22.86 7.90 3.12
CA TRP A 82 22.06 7.68 4.32
C TRP A 82 21.34 8.96 4.79
N ASP A 83 21.99 10.12 4.72
CA ASP A 83 21.34 11.41 5.03
C ASP A 83 20.20 11.70 4.05
N LEU A 84 20.40 11.46 2.75
CA LEU A 84 19.36 11.59 1.74
C LEU A 84 18.18 10.64 2.01
N PHE A 85 18.46 9.37 2.25
CA PHE A 85 17.45 8.37 2.59
C PHE A 85 16.64 8.80 3.81
N SER A 86 17.31 9.23 4.88
CA SER A 86 16.66 9.64 6.13
C SER A 86 15.73 10.84 5.94
N ARG A 87 16.15 11.83 5.14
CA ARG A 87 15.31 13.00 4.81
C ARG A 87 14.06 12.61 4.03
N ILE A 88 14.21 11.76 3.03
CA ILE A 88 13.08 11.27 2.21
C ILE A 88 12.14 10.45 3.08
N ALA A 89 12.67 9.54 3.91
CA ALA A 89 11.88 8.71 4.80
C ALA A 89 11.09 9.54 5.81
N ASN A 90 11.71 10.55 6.43
CA ASN A 90 11.02 11.45 7.35
C ASN A 90 9.94 12.27 6.65
N LEU A 91 10.21 12.82 5.47
CA LEU A 91 9.23 13.58 4.69
C LEU A 91 8.01 12.72 4.36
N VAL A 92 8.26 11.51 3.86
CA VAL A 92 7.20 10.56 3.48
C VAL A 92 6.41 10.13 4.70
N PHE A 93 7.06 9.86 5.82
CA PHE A 93 6.38 9.53 7.07
C PHE A 93 5.45 10.66 7.51
N ILE A 94 5.92 11.92 7.51
CA ILE A 94 5.12 13.09 7.87
C ILE A 94 3.93 13.26 6.92
N VAL A 95 4.17 13.17 5.60
CA VAL A 95 3.12 13.29 4.58
C VAL A 95 2.06 12.21 4.78
N THR A 96 2.48 10.95 4.94
CA THR A 96 1.58 9.82 5.17
C THR A 96 0.79 10.00 6.46
N LEU A 97 1.45 10.43 7.54
CA LEU A 97 0.83 10.69 8.82
C LEU A 97 -0.26 11.75 8.69
N VAL A 98 0.05 12.90 8.07
CA VAL A 98 -0.90 14.00 7.88
C VAL A 98 -2.10 13.53 7.04
N PHE A 99 -1.87 12.89 5.89
CA PHE A 99 -2.96 12.40 5.05
C PHE A 99 -3.82 11.36 5.75
N SER A 100 -3.20 10.38 6.41
CA SER A 100 -3.94 9.34 7.12
C SER A 100 -4.75 9.90 8.30
N ILE A 101 -4.23 10.88 9.04
CA ILE A 101 -5.00 11.57 10.10
C ILE A 101 -6.18 12.33 9.49
N LEU A 102 -5.94 13.14 8.45
CA LEU A 102 -7.00 13.91 7.80
C LEU A 102 -8.11 13.01 7.27
N ILE A 103 -7.75 11.94 6.55
CA ILE A 103 -8.72 10.99 6.01
C ILE A 103 -9.45 10.25 7.15
N ALA A 104 -8.77 9.89 8.23
CA ALA A 104 -9.41 9.23 9.37
C ALA A 104 -10.45 10.13 10.07
N ILE A 105 -10.16 11.44 10.20
CA ILE A 105 -11.09 12.43 10.73
C ILE A 105 -12.31 12.57 9.81
N PHE A 106 -12.08 12.68 8.50
CA PHE A 106 -13.14 12.82 7.50
C PHE A 106 -13.76 11.50 7.03
N ALA A 107 -13.44 10.38 7.69
CA ALA A 107 -13.83 9.03 7.24
C ALA A 107 -15.36 8.90 7.07
N ASP A 108 -16.12 9.36 8.07
CA ASP A 108 -17.59 9.33 8.02
C ASP A 108 -18.15 10.15 6.86
N GLN A 109 -17.61 11.35 6.63
CA GLN A 109 -18.02 12.23 5.54
C GLN A 109 -17.67 11.62 4.17
N LEU A 110 -16.46 11.08 4.02
CA LEU A 110 -15.98 10.47 2.77
C LEU A 110 -16.81 9.25 2.37
N VAL A 111 -17.31 8.49 3.34
CA VAL A 111 -18.12 7.29 3.08
C VAL A 111 -19.58 7.63 2.81
N ARG A 112 -20.17 8.56 3.59
CA ARG A 112 -21.61 8.89 3.52
C ARG A 112 -21.98 9.86 2.40
N TRP A 113 -21.00 10.53 1.80
CA TRP A 113 -21.27 11.46 0.71
C TRP A 113 -21.81 10.74 -0.54
N ASN A 114 -22.75 11.35 -1.27
CA ASN A 114 -23.36 10.76 -2.47
C ASN A 114 -22.39 10.42 -3.60
N ILE A 115 -21.18 11.01 -3.61
CA ILE A 115 -20.09 10.73 -4.56
C ILE A 115 -18.91 10.07 -3.81
N GLY A 116 -19.17 9.55 -2.61
CA GLY A 116 -18.17 9.00 -1.70
C GLY A 116 -17.70 7.61 -2.07
N ILE A 117 -17.03 6.95 -1.12
CA ILE A 117 -16.44 5.63 -1.29
C ILE A 117 -17.51 4.55 -1.46
N ALA A 118 -18.67 4.71 -0.80
CA ALA A 118 -19.73 3.70 -0.78
C ALA A 118 -21.16 4.30 -0.77
N PRO A 119 -21.54 5.06 -1.81
CA PRO A 119 -22.84 5.75 -1.85
C PRO A 119 -24.03 4.78 -1.95
N GLY A 120 -23.83 3.55 -2.41
CA GLY A 120 -24.86 2.51 -2.50
C GLY A 120 -25.00 1.62 -1.26
N PHE A 121 -24.22 1.86 -0.20
CA PHE A 121 -24.22 1.03 1.00
C PHE A 121 -25.28 1.48 2.01
N SER A 122 -25.77 0.54 2.83
CA SER A 122 -26.67 0.89 3.94
C SER A 122 -25.93 1.77 4.97
N PRO A 123 -26.65 2.58 5.78
CA PRO A 123 -26.02 3.37 6.84
C PRO A 123 -25.16 2.55 7.81
N GLN A 124 -25.54 1.30 8.07
CA GLN A 124 -24.78 0.36 8.90
C GLN A 124 -23.47 -0.06 8.21
N GLN A 125 -23.52 -0.38 6.91
CA GLN A 125 -22.33 -0.70 6.13
C GLN A 125 -21.39 0.51 6.01
N GLN A 126 -21.93 1.71 5.81
CA GLN A 126 -21.14 2.94 5.75
C GLN A 126 -20.40 3.22 7.06
N ALA A 127 -21.05 3.01 8.21
CA ALA A 127 -20.38 3.10 9.51
C ALA A 127 -19.25 2.07 9.64
N LEU A 128 -19.50 0.81 9.24
CA LEU A 128 -18.48 -0.24 9.26
C LEU A 128 -17.28 0.09 8.36
N VAL A 129 -17.53 0.63 7.16
CA VAL A 129 -16.46 1.08 6.25
C VAL A 129 -15.62 2.17 6.92
N ALA A 130 -16.25 3.17 7.55
CA ALA A 130 -15.53 4.26 8.20
C ALA A 130 -14.65 3.76 9.36
N ASP A 131 -15.15 2.85 10.19
CA ASP A 131 -14.42 2.28 11.32
C ASP A 131 -13.24 1.41 10.87
N LEU A 132 -13.48 0.52 9.90
CA LEU A 132 -12.41 -0.31 9.31
C LEU A 132 -11.36 0.55 8.60
N MET A 133 -11.78 1.59 7.88
CA MET A 133 -10.87 2.49 7.18
C MET A 133 -9.98 3.24 8.18
N ARG A 134 -10.52 3.73 9.30
CA ARG A 134 -9.72 4.36 10.37
C ARG A 134 -8.66 3.40 10.92
N LEU A 135 -9.05 2.16 11.21
CA LEU A 135 -8.14 1.13 11.70
C LEU A 135 -7.03 0.83 10.69
N ASN A 136 -7.39 0.67 9.42
CA ASN A 136 -6.44 0.40 8.34
C ASN A 136 -5.48 1.57 8.11
N LEU A 137 -5.95 2.81 8.18
CA LEU A 137 -5.10 3.99 8.06
C LEU A 137 -4.04 4.06 9.15
N MET A 138 -4.37 3.66 10.39
CA MET A 138 -3.38 3.53 11.47
C MET A 138 -2.30 2.49 11.12
N ALA A 139 -2.70 1.33 10.59
CA ALA A 139 -1.75 0.31 10.13
C ALA A 139 -0.90 0.82 8.96
N THR A 140 -1.49 1.49 7.98
CA THR A 140 -0.78 2.05 6.82
C THR A 140 0.26 3.08 7.23
N MET A 141 -0.01 3.94 8.23
CA MET A 141 0.99 4.86 8.76
C MET A 141 2.26 4.11 9.22
N LEU A 142 2.09 3.02 9.98
CA LEU A 142 3.20 2.22 10.50
C LEU A 142 3.93 1.45 9.39
N PHE A 143 3.18 0.85 8.47
CA PHE A 143 3.76 0.02 7.41
C PHE A 143 4.29 0.80 6.21
N SER A 144 3.93 2.08 6.04
CA SER A 144 4.41 2.91 4.93
C SER A 144 5.94 3.03 4.87
N LEU A 145 6.60 3.03 6.03
CA LEU A 145 8.06 3.10 6.13
C LEU A 145 8.76 1.81 5.67
N SER A 146 8.05 0.67 5.71
CA SER A 146 8.64 -0.64 5.34
C SER A 146 9.08 -0.69 3.87
N GLY A 147 8.29 -0.12 2.95
CA GLY A 147 8.64 -0.08 1.53
C GLY A 147 9.86 0.75 1.23
N LEU A 148 10.02 1.87 1.95
CA LEU A 148 11.20 2.72 1.85
C LEU A 148 12.46 1.98 2.32
N VAL A 149 12.38 1.28 3.45
CA VAL A 149 13.51 0.47 3.95
C VAL A 149 13.90 -0.60 2.93
N ILE A 150 12.92 -1.27 2.32
CA ILE A 150 13.16 -2.26 1.26
C ILE A 150 13.85 -1.61 0.05
N ALA A 151 13.40 -0.43 -0.38
CA ALA A 151 14.02 0.29 -1.49
C ALA A 151 15.47 0.70 -1.18
N GLY A 152 15.74 1.14 0.06
CA GLY A 152 17.10 1.44 0.52
C GLY A 152 18.02 0.22 0.52
N LEU A 153 17.49 -0.96 0.87
CA LEU A 153 18.24 -2.22 0.82
C LEU A 153 18.55 -2.67 -0.62
N GLN A 154 17.62 -2.44 -1.56
CA GLN A 154 17.81 -2.80 -2.97
C GLN A 154 18.78 -1.87 -3.72
N ALA A 155 19.00 -0.66 -3.21
CA ALA A 155 19.90 0.32 -3.82
C ALA A 155 21.40 0.08 -3.52
N ASN A 156 21.70 -0.79 -2.55
CA ASN A 156 23.04 -1.12 -2.04
C ASN A 156 23.56 -2.42 -2.65
#